data_AF-A0A238BLR8-F1
#
_entry.id   AF-A0A238BLR8-F1
#
_cell.length_a   1.000
_cell.length_b   1.000
_cell.length_c   1.000
_cell.angle_alpha   90.00
_cell.angle_beta   90.00
_cell.angle_gamma   90.00
#
_symmetry.space_group_name_H-M   'P 1'
#
loop_
_entity.id
_entity.type
_entity.pdbx_description
1 polymer ?
#
loop_
_entity_poly.entity_id
_entity_poly.type
_entity_poly.pdbx_seq_one_letter_code
_entity_poly.pdbx_strand_id
1 'polypeptide(L)' 'GASIVRELHVYGSVVPISARDPSKFQHQGFGQLLMEEAERIAKDEHCSKKLAVISGVGTRNYY' A
#
# COMPACT_ATOMS: atom_id res chain seq x y z
N GLY A 1 7.91 -4.86 -19.13
CA GLY A 1 8.74 -4.48 -17.97
C GLY A 1 7.95 -4.62 -16.69
N ALA A 2 8.54 -4.22 -15.57
CA ALA A 2 7.86 -4.06 -14.29
C ALA A 2 7.94 -2.59 -13.85
N SER A 3 6.86 -2.08 -13.27
CA SER A 3 6.89 -0.82 -12.52
C SER A 3 7.22 -1.12 -11.06
N ILE A 4 7.79 -0.15 -10.35
CA ILE A 4 8.27 -0.34 -8.97
C ILE A 4 7.65 0.71 -8.05
N VAL A 5 6.91 0.26 -7.05
CA VAL A 5 6.51 1.08 -5.89
C VAL A 5 7.71 1.16 -4.96
N ARG A 6 8.30 2.36 -4.88
CA ARG A 6 9.50 2.60 -4.06
C ARG A 6 9.16 2.87 -2.60
N GLU A 7 7.99 3.43 -2.34
CA GLU A 7 7.51 3.79 -1.01
C GLU A 7 5.98 3.89 -1.03
N LEU A 8 5.35 3.45 0.06
CA LEU A 8 3.96 3.73 0.38
C LEU A 8 3.92 4.14 1.85
N HIS A 9 3.38 5.32 2.11
CA HIS A 9 3.26 5.85 3.46
C HIS A 9 1.85 6.42 3.63
N VAL A 10 1.12 5.85 4.59
CA VAL A 10 -0.19 6.37 5.01
C VAL A 10 -0.01 7.01 6.38
N TYR A 11 -0.23 8.32 6.47
CA TYR A 11 -0.19 9.03 7.74
C TYR A 11 -1.41 8.65 8.59
N GLY A 12 -1.18 8.40 9.89
CA GLY A 12 -2.24 8.16 10.86
C GLY A 12 -1.71 8.15 12.29
N SER A 13 -2.61 8.32 13.27
CA SER A 13 -2.27 8.21 14.70
C SER A 13 -1.74 6.81 15.01
N VAL A 14 -0.54 6.68 15.59
CA VAL A 14 0.10 5.40 15.91
C VAL A 14 -0.80 4.58 16.83
N VAL A 15 -1.38 3.47 16.32
CA VAL A 15 -2.05 2.48 17.17
C VAL A 15 -1.34 1.15 16.98
N PRO A 16 -0.90 0.47 18.05
CA PRO A 16 -0.42 -0.90 17.97
C PRO A 16 -1.47 -1.79 17.28
N ILE A 17 -1.03 -2.67 16.38
CA ILE A 17 -1.85 -3.65 15.64
C ILE A 17 -2.70 -4.54 16.57
N SER A 18 -2.39 -4.58 17.88
CA SER A 18 -3.06 -5.40 18.89
C SER A 18 -4.40 -4.86 19.40
N ALA A 19 -4.89 -3.70 18.95
CA ALA A 19 -6.20 -3.19 19.35
C ALA A 19 -7.07 -2.90 18.13
N ARG A 20 -7.90 -3.87 17.74
CA ARG A 20 -9.04 -3.65 16.83
C ARG A 20 -10.04 -2.74 17.55
N ASP A 21 -9.83 -1.44 17.46
CA ASP A 21 -10.75 -0.40 17.92
C ASP A 21 -11.44 0.21 16.70
N PRO A 22 -12.74 -0.02 16.49
CA PRO A 22 -13.50 0.45 15.33
C PRO A 22 -13.57 1.98 15.17
N SER A 23 -13.09 2.74 16.17
CA SER A 23 -13.18 4.20 16.21
C SER A 23 -11.90 4.94 15.75
N LYS A 24 -10.83 4.23 15.39
CA LYS A 24 -9.50 4.83 15.16
C LYS A 24 -9.07 4.83 13.68
N PHE A 25 -8.68 6.01 13.21
CA PHE A 25 -8.45 6.44 11.81
C PHE A 25 -7.45 5.63 10.95
N GLN A 26 -6.78 4.58 11.46
CA GLN A 26 -5.84 3.76 10.69
C GLN A 26 -6.50 2.69 9.79
N HIS A 27 -7.82 2.77 9.57
CA HIS A 27 -8.58 1.83 8.74
C HIS A 27 -9.38 2.50 7.60
N GLN A 28 -8.97 3.69 7.13
CA GLN A 28 -9.66 4.38 6.04
C GLN A 28 -9.33 3.85 4.63
N GLY A 29 -8.57 2.76 4.50
CA GLY A 29 -8.33 2.12 3.20
C GLY A 29 -7.42 2.89 2.24
N PHE A 30 -6.86 4.06 2.63
CA PHE A 30 -6.03 4.87 1.74
C PHE A 30 -4.84 4.13 1.16
N GLY A 31 -4.15 3.30 1.95
CA GLY A 31 -3.02 2.52 1.43
C GLY A 31 -3.45 1.52 0.35
N GLN A 32 -4.64 0.93 0.49
CA GLN A 32 -5.21 0.06 -0.53
C GLN A 32 -5.58 0.85 -1.80
N LEU A 33 -6.27 1.99 -1.65
CA LEU A 33 -6.64 2.86 -2.78
C LEU A 33 -5.40 3.34 -3.56
N LEU A 34 -4.33 3.72 -2.86
CA LEU A 34 -3.07 4.12 -3.47
C LEU A 34 -2.42 2.97 -4.25
N MET A 35 -2.48 1.74 -3.72
CA MET A 35 -1.94 0.56 -4.41
C MET A 35 -2.77 0.15 -5.62
N GLU A 36 -4.10 0.22 -5.55
CA GLU A 36 -5.01 -0.02 -6.67
C GLU A 36 -4.76 0.95 -7.82
N GLU A 37 -4.59 2.24 -7.51
CA GLU A 37 -4.29 3.25 -8.52
C GLU A 37 -2.88 3.06 -9.10
N ALA A 38 -1.89 2.69 -8.28
CA ALA A 38 -0.55 2.36 -8.77
C ALA A 38 -0.57 1.15 -9.72
N GLU A 39 -1.40 0.14 -9.46
CA GLU A 39 -1.58 -1.01 -10.37
C GLU A 39 -2.23 -0.59 -11.68
N ARG A 40 -3.29 0.23 -11.62
CA ARG A 40 -3.96 0.78 -12.81
C ARG A 40 -2.98 1.55 -13.70
N ILE A 41 -2.22 2.50 -13.12
CA ILE A 41 -1.21 3.28 -13.85
C ILE A 41 -0.14 2.37 -14.45
N ALA A 42 0.38 1.42 -13.66
CA ALA A 42 1.42 0.49 -14.12
C ALA A 42 0.95 -0.35 -15.32
N LYS A 43 -0.31 -0.79 -15.31
CA LYS A 43 -0.90 -1.61 -16.38
C LYS A 43 -1.25 -0.76 -17.60
N ASP A 44 -1.99 0.32 -17.42
CA ASP A 44 -2.67 1.04 -18.50
C ASP A 44 -1.77 2.11 -19.14
N GLU A 45 -0.89 2.73 -18.35
CA GLU A 45 -0.05 3.85 -18.81
C GLU A 45 1.39 3.42 -19.06
N HIS A 46 1.96 2.57 -18.20
CA HIS A 46 3.32 2.06 -18.37
C HIS A 46 3.40 0.74 -19.16
N CYS A 47 2.26 0.12 -19.47
CA CYS A 47 2.21 -1.20 -20.13
C CYS A 47 3.06 -2.27 -19.41
N SER A 48 3.16 -2.18 -18.08
CA SER A 48 3.91 -3.12 -17.25
C SER A 48 3.07 -4.38 -17.00
N LYS A 49 3.74 -5.54 -17.01
CA LYS A 49 3.08 -6.84 -16.73
C LYS A 49 3.11 -7.22 -15.25
N LYS A 50 3.87 -6.45 -14.45
CA LYS A 50 4.13 -6.71 -13.03
C LYS A 50 4.30 -5.37 -12.31
N LEU A 51 3.87 -5.33 -11.06
CA LEU A 51 4.18 -4.28 -10.10
C LEU A 51 5.02 -4.90 -8.98
N ALA A 52 6.22 -4.35 -8.74
CA ALA A 52 7.10 -4.79 -7.66
C ALA A 52 7.10 -3.74 -6.54
N VAL A 53 7.10 -4.19 -5.28
CA VAL A 53 7.09 -3.32 -4.11
C VAL A 53 8.37 -3.49 -3.30
N ILE A 54 9.04 -2.38 -2.98
CA ILE A 54 10.12 -2.38 -2.00
C ILE A 54 9.49 -2.40 -0.61
N SER A 55 9.38 -3.60 -0.01
CA SER A 55 8.78 -3.79 1.31
C SER A 55 9.83 -4.11 2.38
N GLY A 56 9.78 -3.37 3.49
CA GLY A 56 10.49 -3.72 4.71
C GLY A 56 9.96 -5.02 5.32
N VAL A 57 10.80 -5.81 5.97
CA VAL A 57 10.43 -7.17 6.45
C VAL A 57 9.16 -7.15 7.32
N GLY A 58 8.99 -6.15 8.19
CA GLY A 58 7.82 -6.03 9.06
C GLY A 58 6.52 -5.59 8.38
N THR A 59 6.56 -5.17 7.11
CA THR A 59 5.38 -4.73 6.35
C THR A 59 5.03 -5.67 5.20
N ARG A 60 5.73 -6.80 5.03
CA ARG A 60 5.47 -7.74 3.94
C ARG A 60 4.05 -8.31 3.98
N ASN A 61 3.52 -8.60 5.16
CA ASN A 61 2.17 -9.14 5.31
C ASN A 61 1.05 -8.12 4.98
N TYR A 62 1.40 -6.86 4.73
CA TYR A 62 0.46 -5.84 4.25
C TYR A 62 0.26 -5.89 2.73
N TYR A 63 1.25 -6.39 1.99
CA TYR A 63 1.24 -6.51 0.53
C TYR A 63 1.00 -7.95 0.09
#